data_AF-A0A4R4EKF3-F1
#
_entry.id   AF-A0A4R4EKF3-F1
#
_cell.length_a   1.000
_cell.length_b   1.000
_cell.length_c   1.000
_cell.angle_alpha   90.00
_cell.angle_beta   90.00
_cell.angle_gamma   90.00
#
_symmetry.space_group_name_H-M   'P 1'
#
loop_
_entity.id
_entity.type
_entity.pdbx_description
1 polymer ?
#
loop_
_entity_poly.entity_id
_entity_poly.type
_entity_poly.pdbx_seq_one_letter_code
_entity_poly.pdbx_strand_id
1 'polypeptide(L)' 'MLGIVDRKESNYYVIEMNGITKDVPKNQVASGVREGDVVELKNGIWMKNDAATKQRANSIAKLMKDVWED' A
#
# COMPACT_ATOMS: atom_id res chain seq x y z
N MET A 1 6.74 8.01 6.79
CA MET A 1 7.13 7.42 5.48
C MET A 1 5.94 6.66 4.95
N LEU A 2 5.60 6.79 3.67
CA LEU A 2 4.48 6.08 3.02
C LEU A 2 4.99 4.97 2.11
N GLY A 3 4.19 3.92 1.96
CA GLY A 3 4.43 2.83 1.03
C GLY A 3 3.13 2.16 0.60
N ILE A 4 3.21 1.29 -0.40
CA ILE A 4 2.09 0.48 -0.88
C ILE A 4 2.46 -0.98 -0.66
N VAL A 5 1.54 -1.76 -0.09
CA VAL A 5 1.75 -3.20 0.03
C VAL A 5 1.59 -3.82 -1.36
N ASP A 6 2.67 -4.34 -1.91
CA ASP A 6 2.66 -5.05 -3.19
C ASP A 6 2.07 -6.46 -3.01
N ARG A 7 2.71 -7.26 -2.15
CA ARG A 7 2.30 -8.64 -1.85
C ARG A 7 2.60 -9.07 -0.43
N LYS A 8 1.86 -10.08 0.05
CA LYS A 8 2.04 -10.69 1.36
C LYS A 8 2.62 -12.09 1.21
N GLU A 9 3.80 -12.29 1.80
CA GLU A 9 4.50 -13.58 1.80
C GLU A 9 4.31 -14.31 3.14
N SER A 10 4.82 -15.54 3.21
CA SER A 10 4.69 -16.39 4.41
C SER A 10 5.24 -15.73 5.68
N ASN A 11 6.30 -14.92 5.59
CA ASN A 11 6.98 -14.34 6.77
C ASN A 11 7.14 -12.81 6.74
N TYR A 12 6.87 -12.17 5.61
CA TYR A 12 7.07 -10.73 5.42
C TYR A 12 6.02 -10.14 4.47
N TYR A 13 5.96 -8.82 4.42
CA TYR A 13 5.26 -8.06 3.40
C TYR A 13 6.28 -7.41 2.47
N VAL A 14 5.98 -7.37 1.18
CA VAL A 14 6.72 -6.56 0.23
C VAL A 14 6.05 -5.20 0.17
N ILE A 15 6.75 -4.15 0.59
CA ILE A 15 6.24 -2.77 0.58
C ILE A 15 7.04 -1.98 -0.43
N GLU A 16 6.35 -1.42 -1.43
CA GLU A 16 6.91 -0.49 -2.40
C GLU A 16 6.93 0.93 -1.80
N MET A 17 8.11 1.57 -1.87
CA MET A 17 8.32 2.96 -1.50
C MET A 17 9.09 3.63 -2.61
N ASN A 18 8.50 4.64 -3.26
CA ASN A 18 9.13 5.38 -4.35
C ASN A 18 9.66 4.48 -5.48
N GLY A 19 8.89 3.48 -5.90
CA GLY A 19 9.27 2.54 -6.97
C GLY A 19 10.27 1.47 -6.56
N ILE A 20 10.66 1.39 -5.27
CA ILE A 20 11.56 0.35 -4.75
C ILE A 20 10.80 -0.52 -3.75
N THR A 21 10.82 -1.83 -3.97
CA THR A 21 10.25 -2.81 -3.04
C THR A 21 11.23 -3.16 -1.92
N LYS A 22 10.73 -3.27 -0.70
CA LYS A 22 11.49 -3.80 0.44
C LYS A 22 10.70 -4.86 1.19
N ASP A 23 11.42 -5.87 1.67
CA ASP A 23 10.86 -6.90 2.52
C ASP A 23 10.77 -6.38 3.97
N VAL A 24 9.56 -6.39 4.51
CA VAL A 24 9.23 -5.93 5.85
C VAL A 24 8.71 -7.10 6.67
N PRO A 25 9.39 -7.50 7.76
CA PRO A 25 8.94 -8.57 8.63
C PRO A 25 7.49 -8.38 9.11
N LYS A 26 6.72 -9.48 9.22
CA LYS A 26 5.31 -9.42 9.65
C LYS A 26 5.08 -8.72 10.99
N ASN A 27 6.03 -8.80 11.91
CA ASN A 27 5.94 -8.14 13.23
C ASN A 27 6.09 -6.61 13.16
N GLN A 28 6.53 -6.06 12.02
CA GLN A 28 6.61 -4.63 11.76
C GLN A 28 5.41 -4.11 10.96
N VAL A 29 4.38 -4.93 10.75
CA VAL A 29 3.18 -4.56 10.01
C VAL A 29 1.95 -4.77 10.89
N ALA A 30 1.10 -3.74 10.98
CA ALA A 30 -0.12 -3.80 11.77
C ALA A 30 -1.06 -4.89 11.25
N SER A 31 -1.80 -5.51 12.16
CA SER A 31 -2.85 -6.47 11.80
C SER A 31 -3.89 -5.84 10.89
N GLY A 32 -4.39 -6.61 9.92
CA GLY A 32 -5.46 -6.15 9.01
C GLY A 32 -4.97 -5.45 7.74
N VAL A 33 -3.67 -5.15 7.63
CA VAL A 33 -3.03 -4.69 6.39
C VAL A 33 -3.11 -5.79 5.33
N ARG A 34 -3.48 -5.41 4.10
CA ARG A 34 -3.62 -6.30 2.94
C ARG A 34 -2.87 -5.75 1.74
N GLU A 35 -2.73 -6.58 0.71
CA GLU A 35 -2.18 -6.20 -0.58
C GLU A 35 -2.97 -5.03 -1.19
N GLY A 36 -2.27 -4.10 -1.81
CA GLY A 36 -2.82 -2.86 -2.37
C GLY A 36 -3.09 -1.74 -1.35
N ASP A 37 -3.02 -2.00 -0.05
CA ASP A 37 -3.19 -0.97 0.97
C ASP A 37 -2.03 0.05 0.92
N VAL A 38 -2.37 1.33 1.09
CA VAL A 38 -1.38 2.36 1.40
C VAL A 38 -1.09 2.28 2.89
N VAL A 39 0.18 2.17 3.25
CA VAL A 39 0.66 2.08 4.63
C VAL A 39 1.56 3.25 4.98
N GLU A 40 1.55 3.62 6.26
CA GLU A 40 2.37 4.66 6.84
C GLU A 40 3.20 4.08 7.99
N LEU A 41 4.52 4.30 7.95
CA LEU A 41 5.40 3.90 9.03
C LEU A 41 5.24 4.86 10.22
N LYS A 42 4.72 4.34 11.34
CA LYS A 42 4.54 5.04 12.62
C LYS A 42 5.18 4.22 13.73
N ASN A 43 6.12 4.81 14.47
CA ASN A 43 6.79 4.16 15.60
C ASN A 43 7.39 2.77 15.25
N GLY A 44 7.95 2.63 14.04
CA GLY A 44 8.52 1.36 13.58
C GLY A 44 7.50 0.32 13.09
N ILE A 45 6.20 0.63 13.10
CA ILE A 45 5.13 -0.24 12.63
C ILE A 45 4.45 0.38 11.40
N TRP A 46 4.28 -0.40 10.35
CA TRP A 46 3.52 -0.04 9.17
C TRP A 46 2.03 -0.19 9.44
N MET A 47 1.31 0.93 9.43
CA MET A 47 -0.12 0.99 9.68
C MET A 47 -0.87 1.35 8.41
N LYS A 48 -2.05 0.77 8.21
CA LYS A 48 -2.92 1.15 7.10
C LYS A 48 -3.29 2.62 7.17
N ASN A 49 -3.24 3.29 6.03
CA ASN A 49 -3.78 4.63 5.82
C ASN A 49 -5.01 4.53 4.92
N ASP A 50 -6.19 4.46 5.54
CA ASP A 50 -7.46 4.29 4.83
C ASP A 50 -7.77 5.46 3.88
N ALA A 51 -7.41 6.68 4.28
CA ALA A 51 -7.64 7.87 3.46
C ALA A 51 -6.82 7.82 2.17
N ALA A 52 -5.52 7.55 2.29
CA ALA A 52 -4.63 7.43 1.13
C ALA A 52 -4.97 6.21 0.26
N THR A 53 -5.41 5.11 0.88
CA THR A 53 -5.88 3.92 0.15
C THR A 53 -7.10 4.24 -0.71
N LYS A 54 -8.11 4.91 -0.16
CA LYS A 54 -9.30 5.35 -0.92
C LYS A 54 -8.94 6.35 -2.02
N GLN A 55 -8.06 7.31 -1.72
CA GLN A 55 -7.62 8.29 -2.70
C GLN A 55 -6.92 7.63 -3.89
N ARG A 56 -6.02 6.66 -3.64
CA ARG A 56 -5.34 5.90 -4.69
C ARG A 56 -6.33 5.14 -5.56
N ALA A 57 -7.29 4.44 -4.95
CA ALA A 57 -8.33 3.71 -5.68
C ALA A 57 -9.14 4.66 -6.58
N ASN A 58 -9.54 5.82 -6.07
CA ASN A 58 -10.27 6.83 -6.84
C ASN A 58 -9.45 7.40 -7.99
N SER A 59 -8.15 7.68 -7.79
CA SER A 59 -7.27 8.17 -8.86
C SER A 59 -7.09 7.15 -9.96
N ILE A 60 -6.94 5.86 -9.62
CA ILE A 60 -6.87 4.77 -10.59
C ILE A 60 -8.18 4.69 -11.38
N ALA A 61 -9.33 4.72 -10.70
CA ALA A 61 -10.64 4.67 -11.33
C ALA A 61 -10.87 5.86 -12.28
N LYS A 62 -10.42 7.06 -11.89
CA LYS A 62 -10.50 8.27 -12.74
C LYS A 62 -9.64 8.12 -14.00
N LEU A 63 -8.39 7.70 -13.85
CA LEU A 63 -7.48 7.47 -14.99
C LEU A 63 -8.04 6.42 -15.95
N MET A 64 -8.65 5.36 -15.45
CA MET A 64 -9.35 4.39 -16.29
C MET A 64 -10.48 5.06 -17.06
N LYS A 65 -11.35 5.81 -16.38
CA LYS A 65 -12.46 6.52 -17.02
C LYS A 65 -11.98 7.43 -18.16
N ASP A 66 -10.94 8.22 -17.92
CA ASP A 66 -10.38 9.16 -18.90
C ASP A 66 -9.81 8.47 -20.16
N VAL A 67 -9.46 7.17 -20.10
CA VAL A 67 -8.97 6.38 -21.25
C VAL A 67 -10.11 5.76 -22.06
N TRP A 68 -11.27 5.50 -21.46
CA TRP A 68 -12.41 4.82 -22.09
C TRP A 68 -13.51 5.79 -22.56
N GLU A 69 -13.47 7.07 -22.19
CA GLU A 69 -14.30 8.11 -22.80
C GLU A 69 -13.64 8.60 -24.11
N ASP A 70 -13.86 7.84 -25.19
CA ASP A 70 -13.71 8.26 -26.60
C ASP A 70 -14.90 7.70 -27.41
#